data_AF-A0A969B926-F1
#
_entry.id   AF-A0A969B926-F1
#
_cell.length_a   1.000
_cell.length_b   1.000
_cell.length_c   1.000
_cell.angle_alpha   90.00
_cell.angle_beta   90.00
_cell.angle_gamma   90.00
#
_symmetry.space_group_name_H-M   'P 1'
#
loop_
_entity.id
_entity.type
_entity.pdbx_description
1 polymer ?
#
loop_
_entity_poly.entity_id
_entity_poly.type
_entity_poly.pdbx_seq_one_letter_code
_entity_poly.pdbx_strand_id
1 'polypeptide(L)'
;MANKNADFGVFGDEEVLSISKGRSYGMELLARTRKWFGLTGLLSYTLVWSEFKQYSNFKETPNYVPTAWDNRHILNITATKSFKHNWDLGFKWRLVGGAPYTPWDLEASALKRVYDVAGSPVLDYSRFNQLRFNAFHQLDVRADKSFLF
;
A
#
# COMPACT_ATOMS: atom_id res chain seq x y z
N MET A 1 0.14 4.22 16.53
CA MET A 1 -1.10 3.77 15.87
C MET A 1 -1.10 3.94 14.36
N ALA A 2 -0.53 5.01 13.78
CA ALA A 2 -0.58 5.29 12.33
C ALA A 2 0.12 4.28 11.37
N ASN A 3 0.69 3.19 11.89
CA ASN A 3 1.59 2.29 11.17
C ASN A 3 1.38 0.80 11.49
N LYS A 4 0.33 0.47 12.24
CA LYS A 4 -0.13 -0.93 12.36
C LYS A 4 -1.20 -1.11 11.28
N ASN A 5 -1.12 -2.18 10.50
CA ASN A 5 -2.13 -2.51 9.49
C ASN A 5 -3.51 -2.62 10.14
N ALA A 6 -4.56 -2.35 9.35
CA ALA A 6 -5.96 -2.30 9.77
C ALA A 6 -6.52 -3.70 10.12
N ASP A 7 -5.95 -4.34 11.13
CA ASP A 7 -6.51 -5.54 11.74
C ASP A 7 -7.53 -5.13 12.81
N PHE A 8 -8.60 -5.89 13.00
CA PHE A 8 -9.65 -5.57 13.98
C PHE A 8 -9.24 -5.93 15.41
N GLY A 9 -8.15 -5.33 15.91
CA GLY A 9 -7.74 -5.40 17.31
C GLY A 9 -8.42 -4.32 18.16
N VAL A 10 -8.63 -4.59 19.45
CA VAL A 10 -9.00 -3.54 20.41
C VAL A 10 -7.79 -2.60 20.57
N PHE A 11 -7.84 -1.43 19.94
CA PHE A 11 -6.81 -0.40 20.06
C PHE A 11 -7.28 0.64 21.07
N GLY A 12 -6.52 0.84 22.16
CA GLY A 12 -6.86 1.84 23.18
C GLY A 12 -6.36 1.58 24.60
N ASP A 13 -5.79 0.41 24.89
CA ASP A 13 -5.27 0.05 26.23
C ASP A 13 -3.75 0.34 26.40
N GLU A 14 -3.14 1.00 25.42
CA GLU A 14 -1.73 1.40 25.44
C GLU A 14 -1.62 2.93 25.33
N GLU A 15 -0.79 3.54 26.18
CA GLU A 15 -0.54 4.97 26.20
C GLU A 15 -0.04 5.48 24.83
N VAL A 16 -0.75 6.45 24.25
CA VAL A 16 -0.42 7.01 22.93
C VAL A 16 0.51 8.20 23.10
N LEU A 17 1.81 7.94 23.07
CA LEU A 17 2.80 9.01 23.07
C LEU A 17 3.03 9.52 21.64
N SER A 18 2.74 10.80 21.39
CA SER A 18 3.01 11.48 20.10
C SER A 18 4.48 11.86 19.94
N ILE A 19 5.38 10.92 20.20
CA ILE A 19 6.85 11.14 20.17
C ILE A 19 7.50 10.70 18.86
N SER A 20 6.78 9.98 18.00
CA SER A 20 7.34 9.35 16.80
C SER A 20 7.74 10.37 15.72
N LYS A 21 8.97 10.25 15.21
CA LYS A 21 9.48 11.04 14.07
C LYS A 21 9.46 10.22 12.78
N GLY A 22 8.85 10.75 11.73
CA GLY A 22 8.76 10.15 10.39
C GLY A 22 9.50 10.97 9.33
N ARG A 23 9.86 10.32 8.22
CA ARG A 23 10.35 10.98 7.00
C ARG A 23 9.73 10.34 5.76
N SER A 24 9.53 11.12 4.71
CA SER A 24 9.12 10.63 3.41
C SER A 24 9.87 11.35 2.31
N TYR A 25 10.34 10.61 1.31
CA TYR A 25 11.06 11.16 0.16
C TYR A 25 10.79 10.30 -1.07
N GLY A 26 10.96 10.87 -2.26
CA GLY A 26 10.59 10.16 -3.48
C GLY A 26 10.55 11.05 -4.72
N MET A 27 9.99 10.49 -5.78
CA MET A 27 9.77 11.14 -7.07
C MET A 27 8.37 10.82 -7.56
N GLU A 28 7.75 11.79 -8.23
CA GLU A 28 6.45 11.63 -8.85
C GLU A 28 6.49 12.10 -10.30
N LEU A 29 5.88 11.32 -11.18
CA LEU A 29 5.71 11.62 -12.59
C LEU A 29 4.24 11.54 -12.95
N LEU A 30 3.76 12.53 -13.69
CA LEU A 30 2.41 12.59 -14.19
C LEU A 30 2.42 13.02 -15.66
N ALA A 31 1.84 12.18 -16.52
CA ALA A 31 1.61 12.50 -17.92
C ALA A 31 0.12 12.39 -18.23
N ARG A 32 -0.43 13.40 -18.90
CA ARG A 32 -1.83 13.43 -19.32
C ARG A 32 -1.93 13.82 -20.79
N THR A 33 -2.66 13.04 -21.57
CA THR A 33 -3.02 13.39 -22.94
C THR A 33 -4.51 13.70 -23.04
N ARG A 34 -4.86 14.74 -23.80
CA ARG A 34 -6.24 15.16 -24.06
C ARG A 34 -6.51 15.04 -25.56
N LYS A 35 -7.46 14.16 -25.93
CA LYS A 35 -8.05 14.05 -27.28
C LYS A 35 -7.05 13.97 -28.43
N TRP A 36 -5.99 13.19 -28.29
CA TRP A 36 -5.11 12.89 -29.41
C TRP A 36 -5.74 11.76 -30.25
N PHE A 37 -6.37 12.11 -31.38
CA PHE A 37 -7.11 11.17 -32.24
C PHE A 37 -8.17 10.32 -31.50
N GLY A 38 -8.96 10.97 -30.63
CA GLY A 38 -10.00 10.29 -29.84
C GLY A 38 -9.47 9.52 -28.62
N LEU A 39 -8.16 9.52 -28.38
CA LEU A 39 -7.53 8.95 -27.18
C LEU A 39 -7.42 10.02 -26.07
N THR A 40 -7.84 9.67 -24.87
CA THR A 40 -7.58 10.39 -23.63
C THR A 40 -6.85 9.45 -22.69
N GLY A 41 -5.81 9.93 -22.01
CA GLY A 41 -4.98 9.06 -21.17
C GLY A 41 -4.31 9.79 -20.02
N LEU A 42 -4.02 9.03 -18.99
CA LEU A 42 -3.34 9.45 -17.76
C LEU A 42 -2.33 8.36 -17.37
N LEU A 43 -1.10 8.76 -17.13
CA LEU A 43 -0.06 7.92 -16.54
C LEU A 43 0.44 8.63 -15.30
N SER A 44 0.41 7.95 -14.16
CA SER A 44 1.08 8.40 -12.94
C SER A 44 2.04 7.33 -12.45
N TYR A 45 3.23 7.76 -12.03
CA TYR A 45 4.20 6.91 -11.37
C TYR A 45 4.75 7.63 -10.14
N THR A 46 4.59 7.00 -8.99
CA THR A 46 5.16 7.45 -7.72
C THR A 46 6.19 6.44 -7.25
N LEU A 47 7.40 6.92 -7.01
CA LEU A 47 8.47 6.22 -6.33
C LEU A 47 8.62 6.85 -4.94
N VAL A 48 8.31 6.13 -3.88
CA VAL A 48 8.23 6.67 -2.52
C VAL A 48 8.99 5.81 -1.52
N TRP A 49 9.68 6.48 -0.59
CA TRP A 49 10.16 5.90 0.65
C TRP A 49 9.45 6.60 1.79
N SER A 50 8.71 5.85 2.62
CA SER A 50 8.08 6.35 3.84
C SER A 50 8.56 5.55 5.04
N GLU A 51 9.16 6.24 6.01
CA GLU A 51 9.87 5.61 7.12
C GLU A 51 9.65 6.36 8.43
N PHE A 52 9.79 5.68 9.56
CA PHE A 52 9.74 6.29 10.88
C PHE A 52 10.83 5.74 11.79
N LYS A 53 11.21 6.52 12.81
CA LYS A 53 12.21 6.08 13.78
C LYS A 53 11.64 4.96 14.65
N GLN A 54 12.38 3.86 14.72
CA GLN A 54 12.02 2.73 15.56
C GLN A 54 12.21 3.12 17.04
N TYR A 55 11.28 2.66 17.88
CA TYR A 55 11.40 2.77 19.34
C TYR A 55 11.70 1.38 19.91
N SER A 56 12.63 1.35 20.86
CA SER A 56 12.93 0.15 21.65
C SER A 56 13.11 0.56 23.11
N ASN A 57 12.49 -0.18 24.04
CA ASN A 57 12.50 0.13 25.47
C ASN A 57 12.15 1.60 25.78
N PHE A 58 11.10 2.13 25.14
CA PHE A 58 10.65 3.53 25.26
C PHE A 58 11.69 4.60 24.89
N LYS A 59 12.75 4.23 24.16
CA LYS A 59 13.77 5.15 23.64
C LYS A 59 13.76 5.15 22.11
N GLU A 60 13.88 6.35 21.54
CA GLU A 60 14.06 6.56 20.10
C GLU A 60 15.41 5.96 19.67
N THR A 61 15.39 5.09 18.67
CA THR A 61 16.62 4.55 18.07
C THR A 61 17.00 5.38 16.83
N PRO A 62 18.28 5.38 16.41
CA PRO A 62 18.68 6.08 15.18
C PRO A 62 18.17 5.39 13.90
N ASN A 63 17.64 4.17 14.01
CA ASN A 63 17.22 3.35 12.88
C ASN A 63 15.83 3.76 12.39
N TYR A 64 15.71 3.86 11.07
CA TYR A 64 14.44 4.06 10.38
C TYR A 64 13.90 2.72 9.88
N VAL A 65 12.60 2.51 10.08
CA VAL A 65 11.87 1.35 9.59
C VAL A 65 10.73 1.79 8.66
N PRO A 66 10.39 0.98 7.63
CA PRO A 66 9.33 1.32 6.69
C PRO A 66 7.96 1.48 7.37
N THR A 67 7.14 2.38 6.82
CA THR A 67 5.73 2.43 7.18
C THR A 67 4.93 1.35 6.44
N ALA A 68 3.80 0.93 6.99
CA ALA A 68 2.89 -0.05 6.40
C ALA A 68 2.37 0.41 5.02
N TRP A 69 2.42 1.72 4.76
CA TRP A 69 1.99 2.35 3.52
C TRP A 69 3.11 2.54 2.49
N ASP A 70 4.35 2.17 2.83
CA ASP A 70 5.54 2.33 2.01
C ASP A 70 5.60 1.29 0.88
N ASN A 71 4.70 1.39 -0.10
CA ASN A 71 4.60 0.45 -1.22
C ASN A 71 5.74 0.55 -2.24
N ARG A 72 6.68 1.50 -2.07
CA ARG A 72 7.79 1.85 -2.98
C ARG A 72 7.37 2.34 -4.36
N HIS A 73 6.69 1.51 -5.13
CA HIS A 73 6.32 1.77 -6.51
C HIS A 73 4.81 1.79 -6.65
N ILE A 74 4.26 2.86 -7.22
CA ILE A 74 2.84 2.96 -7.54
C ILE A 74 2.72 3.47 -8.98
N LEU A 75 2.26 2.62 -9.89
CA LEU A 75 2.00 2.95 -11.28
C LEU A 75 0.50 2.87 -11.54
N ASN A 76 -0.06 3.91 -12.13
CA ASN A 76 -1.42 3.89 -12.66
C ASN A 76 -1.41 4.36 -14.11
N ILE A 77 -2.03 3.59 -14.98
CA ILE A 77 -2.25 3.94 -16.38
C ILE A 77 -3.74 3.85 -16.64
N THR A 78 -4.35 4.92 -17.12
CA THR A 78 -5.74 4.93 -17.57
C THR A 78 -5.77 5.47 -18.98
N ALA A 79 -6.49 4.79 -19.88
CA ALA A 79 -6.72 5.32 -21.21
C ALA A 79 -8.14 4.98 -21.68
N THR A 80 -8.73 5.91 -22.42
CA THR A 80 -10.04 5.78 -23.04
C THR A 80 -9.96 6.25 -24.47
N LYS A 81 -10.53 5.48 -25.39
CA LYS A 81 -10.58 5.80 -26.81
C LYS A 81 -12.00 5.73 -27.34
N SER A 82 -12.41 6.80 -28.01
CA SER A 82 -13.65 6.83 -28.78
C SER A 82 -13.41 6.27 -30.19
N PHE A 83 -14.28 5.37 -30.61
CA PHE A 83 -14.29 4.70 -31.90
C PHE A 83 -15.51 5.13 -32.73
N LYS A 84 -15.52 4.74 -34.01
CA LYS A 84 -16.67 4.95 -34.89
C LYS A 84 -17.91 4.25 -34.34
N HIS A 85 -19.08 4.73 -34.76
CA HIS A 85 -20.38 4.22 -34.32
C HIS A 85 -20.58 4.37 -32.80
N ASN A 86 -20.10 5.45 -32.19
CA ASN A 86 -20.38 5.77 -30.78
C ASN A 86 -19.96 4.68 -29.78
N TRP A 87 -18.84 4.00 -30.06
CA TRP A 87 -18.22 3.06 -29.13
C TRP A 87 -17.11 3.77 -28.35
N ASP A 88 -17.05 3.58 -27.05
CA ASP A 88 -15.96 4.02 -26.20
C ASP A 88 -15.35 2.81 -25.50
N LEU A 89 -14.04 2.62 -25.60
CA LEU A 89 -13.33 1.58 -24.85
C LEU A 89 -12.34 2.25 -23.90
N GLY A 90 -12.30 1.78 -22.66
CA GLY A 90 -11.37 2.25 -21.64
C GLY A 90 -10.68 1.10 -20.93
N PHE A 91 -9.48 1.37 -20.43
CA PHE A 91 -8.84 0.51 -19.47
C PHE A 91 -8.15 1.31 -18.37
N LYS A 92 -7.95 0.67 -17.23
CA LYS A 92 -7.12 1.12 -16.13
C LYS A 92 -6.21 -0.02 -15.69
N TRP A 93 -4.91 0.20 -15.71
CA TRP A 93 -3.93 -0.72 -15.17
C TRP A 93 -3.24 -0.10 -13.96
N ARG A 94 -3.28 -0.79 -12.84
CA ARG A 94 -2.63 -0.40 -11.59
C ARG A 94 -1.57 -1.44 -11.25
N LEU A 95 -0.38 -0.98 -10.88
CA LEU A 95 0.67 -1.80 -10.28
C LEU A 95 1.13 -1.14 -8.99
N VAL A 96 1.23 -1.91 -7.92
CA VAL A 96 1.67 -1.46 -6.59
C VAL A 96 2.73 -2.43 -6.09
N GLY A 97 3.84 -1.88 -5.59
CA GLY A 97 4.89 -2.66 -4.96
C GLY A 97 4.44 -3.24 -3.61
N GLY A 98 5.31 -4.06 -3.01
CA GLY A 98 5.01 -4.77 -1.77
C GLY A 98 4.90 -3.85 -0.56
N ALA A 99 3.73 -3.83 0.07
CA ALA A 99 3.54 -3.21 1.38
C ALA A 99 4.40 -3.93 2.44
N PRO A 100 5.07 -3.20 3.34
CA PRO A 100 5.76 -3.80 4.47
C PRO A 100 4.80 -4.51 5.43
N TYR A 101 5.27 -5.60 6.02
CA TYR A 101 4.56 -6.32 7.07
C TYR A 101 5.54 -6.87 8.11
N THR A 102 5.00 -7.14 9.28
CA THR A 102 5.71 -7.80 10.38
C THR A 102 5.42 -9.30 10.30
N PRO A 103 6.44 -10.18 10.20
CA PRO A 103 6.22 -11.62 10.15
C PRO A 103 5.68 -12.16 11.48
N TRP A 104 5.11 -13.36 11.44
CA TRP A 104 4.76 -14.10 12.64
C TRP A 104 6.02 -14.64 13.34
N ASP A 105 5.99 -14.67 14.66
CA ASP A 105 6.90 -15.46 15.48
C ASP A 105 6.37 -16.90 15.48
N LEU A 106 6.93 -17.74 14.59
CA LEU A 106 6.46 -19.12 14.42
C LEU A 106 6.75 -19.98 15.66
N GLU A 107 7.82 -19.71 16.39
CA GLU A 107 8.17 -20.48 17.60
C GLU A 107 7.18 -20.19 18.72
N ALA A 108 6.91 -18.91 19.00
CA ALA A 108 5.94 -18.51 20.00
C ALA A 108 4.50 -18.90 19.58
N SER A 109 4.16 -18.74 18.31
CA SER A 109 2.82 -19.06 17.78
C SER A 109 2.51 -20.55 17.77
N ALA A 110 3.53 -21.42 17.73
CA ALA A 110 3.36 -22.87 17.79
C ALA A 110 3.05 -23.37 19.21
N LEU A 111 3.28 -22.57 20.25
CA LEU A 111 3.00 -22.94 21.62
C LEU A 111 1.50 -22.83 21.91
N LYS A 112 0.85 -23.97 22.22
CA LYS A 112 -0.59 -24.02 22.52
C LYS A 112 -0.99 -23.00 23.61
N ARG A 113 -0.20 -22.86 24.67
CA ARG A 113 -0.46 -21.89 25.74
C ARG A 113 -0.53 -20.43 25.25
N VAL A 114 0.24 -20.09 24.21
CA VAL A 114 0.25 -18.75 23.62
C VAL A 114 -0.98 -18.58 22.74
N TYR A 115 -1.27 -19.59 21.92
CA TYR A 115 -2.45 -19.59 21.06
C TYR A 115 -3.77 -19.57 21.84
N ASP A 116 -3.87 -20.33 22.94
CA ASP A 116 -5.05 -20.38 23.81
C ASP A 116 -5.37 -19.01 24.44
N VAL A 117 -4.37 -18.14 24.60
CA VAL A 117 -4.53 -16.77 25.13
C VAL A 117 -4.74 -15.76 24.00
N ALA A 118 -3.97 -15.83 22.92
CA ALA A 118 -3.97 -14.85 21.84
C ALA A 118 -5.08 -15.09 20.79
N GLY A 119 -5.58 -16.32 20.66
CA GLY A 119 -6.56 -16.73 19.65
C GLY A 119 -6.08 -16.67 18.18
N SER A 120 -4.81 -16.30 17.95
CA SER A 120 -4.20 -16.17 16.63
C SER A 120 -2.66 -16.21 16.74
N PRO A 121 -1.93 -16.37 15.62
CA PRO A 121 -0.46 -16.25 15.61
C PRO A 121 -0.01 -14.88 16.11
N VAL A 122 1.09 -14.87 16.86
CA VAL A 122 1.68 -13.64 17.41
C VAL A 122 2.74 -13.07 16.46
N LEU A 123 2.82 -11.74 16.39
CA LEU A 123 3.78 -11.03 15.53
C LEU A 123 5.17 -10.97 16.16
N ASP A 124 6.20 -11.14 15.33
CA ASP A 124 7.59 -10.94 15.71
C ASP A 124 7.97 -9.46 15.58
N TYR A 125 7.79 -8.71 16.66
CA TYR A 125 8.12 -7.28 16.72
C TYR A 125 9.63 -6.98 16.65
N SER A 126 10.51 -7.98 16.78
CA SER A 126 11.93 -7.78 16.50
C SER A 126 12.19 -7.49 15.02
N ARG A 127 11.29 -7.96 14.15
CA ARG A 127 11.29 -7.77 12.70
C ARG A 127 10.17 -6.86 12.20
N PHE A 128 9.81 -5.84 12.99
CA PHE A 128 8.72 -4.92 12.66
C PHE A 128 8.87 -4.29 11.26
N ASN A 129 7.91 -4.54 10.37
CA ASN A 129 7.86 -4.06 8.98
C ASN A 129 9.14 -4.33 8.15
N GLN A 130 9.92 -5.36 8.49
CA GLN A 130 11.16 -5.69 7.79
C GLN A 130 10.93 -6.51 6.51
N LEU A 131 9.81 -7.22 6.40
CA LEU A 131 9.44 -7.98 5.21
C LEU A 131 8.40 -7.24 4.38
N ARG A 132 8.23 -7.65 3.13
CA ARG A 132 7.28 -7.05 2.18
C ARG A 132 6.48 -8.13 1.47
N PHE A 133 5.22 -7.84 1.20
CA PHE A 133 4.41 -8.67 0.31
C PHE A 133 4.95 -8.62 -1.13
N ASN A 134 4.48 -9.53 -1.97
CA ASN A 134 4.73 -9.45 -3.41
C ASN A 134 4.01 -8.22 -4.00
N ALA A 135 4.57 -7.67 -5.07
CA ALA A 135 3.88 -6.66 -5.85
C ALA A 135 2.58 -7.22 -6.43
N PHE A 136 1.56 -6.39 -6.55
CA PHE A 136 0.31 -6.76 -7.19
C PHE A 136 0.00 -5.83 -8.37
N HIS A 137 -0.76 -6.34 -9.34
CA HIS A 137 -1.30 -5.54 -10.41
C HIS A 137 -2.75 -5.91 -10.71
N GLN A 138 -3.51 -4.93 -11.22
CA GLN A 138 -4.92 -5.07 -11.56
C GLN A 138 -5.18 -4.36 -12.88
N LEU A 139 -5.87 -5.05 -13.80
CA LEU A 139 -6.35 -4.49 -15.06
C LEU A 139 -7.87 -4.47 -15.05
N ASP A 140 -8.44 -3.28 -15.14
CA ASP A 140 -9.87 -3.03 -15.33
C ASP A 140 -10.11 -2.60 -16.78
N VAL A 141 -11.16 -3.13 -17.42
CA VAL A 141 -11.53 -2.79 -18.80
C VAL A 141 -13.01 -2.40 -18.84
N ARG A 142 -13.35 -1.41 -19.68
CA ARG A 142 -14.72 -0.92 -19.87
C ARG A 142 -15.01 -0.74 -21.36
N ALA A 143 -16.23 -1.08 -21.77
CA ALA A 143 -16.73 -0.84 -23.11
C ALA A 143 -18.14 -0.23 -23.02
N ASP A 144 -18.35 0.89 -23.71
CA ASP A 144 -19.62 1.61 -23.75
C ASP A 144 -20.08 1.81 -25.19
N LYS A 145 -21.39 1.77 -25.41
CA LYS A 145 -22.05 2.05 -26.68
C LYS A 145 -23.16 3.06 -26.46
N SER A 146 -23.12 4.19 -27.17
CA SER A 146 -24.17 5.19 -27.12
C SER A 146 -25.11 5.07 -28.32
N PHE A 147 -26.41 5.00 -28.06
CA PHE A 147 -27.46 5.00 -29.08
C PHE A 147 -28.07 6.41 -29.16
N LEU A 148 -28.11 6.97 -30.36
CA LEU A 148 -28.77 8.25 -30.64
C LEU A 148 -30.13 7.92 -31.26
N PHE A 149 -31.21 8.40 -30.64
CA PHE A 149 -32.60 8.25 -31.08
C PHE A 149 -33.16 9.60 -31.54
#